data_AF-A0A2V6A118-F1
#
_entry.id   AF-A0A2V6A118-F1
#
_cell.length_a   1.000
_cell.length_b   1.000
_cell.length_c   1.000
_cell.angle_alpha   90.00
_cell.angle_beta   90.00
_cell.angle_gamma   90.00
#
_symmetry.space_group_name_H-M   'P 1'
#
loop_
_entity.id
_entity.type
_entity.pdbx_description
1 polymer ?
#
loop_
_entity_poly.entity_id
_entity_poly.type
_entity_poly.pdbx_seq_one_letter_code
_entity_poly.pdbx_strand_id
1 'polypeptide(L)' 'MSVFPMAERQEIVQPEQLHFTDDGLYPGSVLPVLLYRAAITTEAQDRASVFERGFAQNDWRNSWRNG' A
#
# COMPACT_ATOMS: atom_id res chain seq x y z
N MET A 1 9.39 -6.00 -27.08
CA MET A 1 10.26 -5.14 -26.26
C MET A 1 9.39 -4.28 -25.38
N SER A 2 9.19 -4.67 -24.12
CA SER A 2 8.48 -3.87 -23.13
C SER A 2 9.52 -3.27 -22.20
N VAL A 3 9.83 -1.99 -22.37
CA VAL A 3 10.77 -1.27 -21.53
C VAL A 3 9.96 -0.71 -20.36
N PHE A 4 9.87 -1.48 -19.28
CA PHE A 4 9.46 -0.91 -17.99
C PHE A 4 10.73 -0.28 -17.39
N PRO A 5 10.67 0.98 -16.90
CA PRO A 5 11.85 1.59 -16.31
C PRO A 5 12.31 0.74 -15.13
N MET A 6 13.62 0.46 -15.10
CA MET A 6 14.30 -0.13 -13.94
C MET A 6 13.86 0.64 -12.71
N ALA A 7 13.46 -0.09 -11.66
CA ALA A 7 13.05 0.48 -10.38
C ALA A 7 14.01 1.60 -9.97
N GLU A 8 13.58 2.84 -10.18
CA GLU A 8 14.23 4.01 -9.62
C GLU A 8 14.27 3.77 -8.11
N ARG A 9 15.38 4.16 -7.46
CA ARG A 9 15.47 4.15 -6.01
C ARG A 9 14.24 4.90 -5.49
N GLN A 10 13.28 4.16 -4.93
CA GLN A 10 12.12 4.75 -4.32
C GLN A 10 12.64 5.63 -3.19
N GLU A 11 12.43 6.94 -3.31
CA GLU A 11 12.62 7.84 -2.18
C GLU A 11 11.82 7.28 -1.02
N ILE A 12 12.48 7.09 0.13
CA ILE A 12 11.80 6.63 1.33
C ILE A 12 10.96 7.81 1.82
N VAL A 13 9.70 7.84 1.37
CA VAL A 13 8.72 8.83 1.83
C VAL A 13 8.42 8.52 3.29
N GLN A 14 8.69 9.48 4.17
CA GLN A 14 8.29 9.37 5.57
C GLN A 14 6.76 9.40 5.65
N PRO A 15 6.10 8.32 6.10
CA PRO A 15 4.66 8.28 6.17
C PRO A 15 4.14 9.19 7.29
N GLU A 16 2.92 9.70 7.11
CA GLU A 16 2.18 10.34 8.18
C GLU A 16 1.74 9.28 9.20
N GLN A 17 1.89 9.57 10.48
CA GLN A 17 1.52 8.66 11.57
C GLN A 17 0.23 9.13 12.24
N LEU A 18 -0.79 8.27 12.22
CA LEU A 18 -2.08 8.54 12.85
C LEU A 18 -2.27 7.59 14.04
N HIS A 19 -2.55 8.16 15.21
CA HIS A 19 -2.86 7.41 16.42
C HIS A 19 -4.37 7.48 16.68
N PHE A 20 -4.98 6.31 16.84
CA PHE A 20 -6.40 6.19 17.14
C PHE A 20 -6.57 5.91 18.63
N THR A 21 -7.55 6.57 19.25
CA THR A 21 -7.97 6.23 20.61
C THR A 21 -8.80 4.97 20.55
N ASP A 22 -8.47 3.99 21.39
CA ASP A 22 -9.25 2.77 21.54
C ASP A 22 -10.65 3.12 22.06
N ASP A 23 -11.69 2.74 21.32
CA ASP A 23 -13.09 2.92 21.68
C ASP A 23 -13.65 1.72 22.46
N GLY A 24 -12.86 0.66 22.63
CA GLY A 24 -13.21 -0.57 23.33
C GLY A 24 -14.16 -1.49 22.57
N LEU A 25 -14.55 -1.16 21.32
CA LEU A 25 -15.47 -1.96 20.51
C LEU A 25 -14.72 -3.02 19.70
N TYR A 26 -13.49 -2.69 19.26
CA TYR A 26 -12.60 -3.59 18.55
C TYR A 26 -11.22 -3.58 19.20
N PRO A 27 -10.47 -4.70 19.19
CA PRO A 27 -9.11 -4.69 19.70
C PRO A 27 -8.26 -3.71 18.88
N GLY A 28 -7.92 -2.58 19.51
CA GLY A 28 -7.03 -1.59 18.94
C GLY A 28 -5.57 -2.07 18.90
N SER A 29 -4.75 -1.38 18.12
CA SER A 29 -3.29 -1.53 18.14
C SER A 29 -2.67 -0.32 18.82
N VAL A 30 -1.64 -0.54 19.65
CA VAL A 30 -0.83 0.54 20.25
C VAL A 30 0.11 1.20 19.23
N LEU A 31 0.25 0.61 18.04
CA LEU A 31 1.09 1.13 16.98
C LEU A 31 0.34 2.17 16.14
N PRO A 32 1.03 3.22 15.65
CA PRO A 32 0.42 4.16 14.72
C PRO A 32 0.03 3.48 13.41
N VAL A 33 -1.05 3.96 12.81
CA VAL A 33 -1.35 3.70 11.41
C VAL A 33 -0.46 4.58 10.55
N LEU A 34 0.21 3.98 9.58
CA LEU A 34 1.07 4.68 8.63
C LEU A 34 0.26 5.02 7.37
N LEU A 35 0.09 6.31 7.10
CA LEU A 35 -0.58 6.81 5.90
C LEU A 35 0.45 7.24 4.86
N TYR A 36 0.51 6.51 3.75
CA TYR A 36 1.28 6.87 2.56
C TYR A 36 0.37 7.56 1.55
N ARG A 37 0.57 8.85 1.35
CA ARG A 37 -0.21 9.64 0.38
C ARG A 37 0.27 9.36 -1.03
N ALA A 38 -0.67 9.11 -1.94
CA ALA A 38 -0.39 8.83 -3.35
C ALA A 38 0.65 7.70 -3.57
N ALA A 39 0.67 6.69 -2.69
CA ALA A 39 1.64 5.59 -2.74
C ALA A 39 1.62 4.83 -4.08
N ILE A 40 0.47 4.80 -4.74
CA ILE A 40 0.29 4.22 -6.08
C ILE A 40 -0.53 5.22 -6.90
N THR A 41 0.11 5.82 -7.90
CA THR A 41 -0.53 6.67 -8.92
C THR A 41 -0.60 5.90 -10.23
N THR A 42 -1.80 5.69 -10.77
CA THR A 42 -1.96 4.97 -12.03
C THR A 42 -3.21 5.41 -12.80
N GLU A 43 -3.04 5.59 -14.11
CA GLU A 43 -4.13 5.82 -15.07
C GLU A 43 -4.65 4.50 -15.66
N ALA A 44 -4.23 3.35 -15.13
CA ALA A 44 -4.67 2.06 -15.62
C ALA A 44 -6.17 1.86 -15.42
N GLN A 45 -6.84 1.35 -16.45
CA GLN A 45 -8.27 0.98 -16.38
C GLN A 45 -8.51 -0.10 -15.32
N ASP A 46 -7.62 -1.10 -15.26
CA ASP A 46 -7.63 -2.13 -14.23
C ASP A 46 -6.64 -1.79 -13.10
N ARG A 47 -7.13 -0.98 -12.15
CA ARG A 47 -6.35 -0.56 -10.99
C ARG A 47 -6.06 -1.73 -10.05
N ALA A 48 -6.99 -2.68 -9.90
CA ALA A 48 -6.83 -3.82 -8.99
C ALA A 48 -5.58 -4.65 -9.34
N SER A 49 -5.37 -4.93 -10.62
CA SER A 49 -4.17 -5.64 -11.09
C SER A 49 -2.85 -4.87 -10.88
N VAL A 50 -2.89 -3.56 -10.67
CA VAL A 50 -1.70 -2.78 -10.27
C VAL A 50 -1.34 -3.07 -8.81
N PHE A 51 -2.32 -3.06 -7.91
CA PHE A 51 -2.13 -3.40 -6.50
C PHE A 51 -1.66 -4.85 -6.32
N GLU A 52 -2.33 -5.82 -6.96
CA GLU A 52 -1.97 -7.25 -6.87
C GLU A 52 -0.52 -7.50 -7.28
N ARG A 53 -0.05 -6.88 -8.37
CA ARG A 53 1.35 -6.98 -8.80
C ARG A 53 2.31 -6.34 -7.80
N GLY A 54 1.98 -5.16 -7.27
CA GLY A 54 2.81 -4.49 -6.25
C GLY A 54 2.96 -5.33 -4.99
N PHE A 55 1.86 -5.93 -4.51
CA PHE A 55 1.89 -6.83 -3.36
C PHE A 55 2.69 -8.10 -3.63
N ALA A 56 2.50 -8.74 -4.79
CA ALA A 56 3.26 -9.92 -5.16
C ALA A 56 4.78 -9.67 -5.23
N GLN A 57 5.22 -8.49 -5.66
CA GLN A 57 6.64 -8.09 -5.65
C GLN A 57 7.23 -7.96 -4.24
N ASN A 58 6.40 -7.72 -3.23
CA ASN A 58 6.79 -7.64 -1.82
C ASN A 58 6.50 -8.96 -1.06
N ASP A 59 6.24 -10.05 -1.78
CA ASP A 59 5.83 -11.35 -1.23
C ASP A 59 4.52 -11.34 -0.41
N TRP A 60 3.69 -10.31 -0.59
CA TRP A 60 2.37 -10.19 0.04
C TRP A 60 1.28 -10.83 -0.82
N ARG A 61 1.36 -12.15 -0.99
CA ARG A 61 0.59 -12.87 -2.03
C ARG A 61 -0.85 -13.26 -1.64
N ASN A 62 -1.26 -13.04 -0.39
CA ASN A 62 -2.61 -13.34 0.11
C ASN A 62 -3.56 -12.12 0.01
N SER A 63 -3.41 -11.31 -1.03
CA SER A 63 -4.21 -10.09 -1.21
C SER A 63 -5.64 -10.41 -1.63
N TRP A 64 -6.61 -9.78 -0.95
CA TRP A 64 -8.04 -9.89 -1.25
C TRP A 64 -8.44 -8.90 -2.35
N ARG A 65 -9.09 -9.39 -3.41
CA ARG A 65 -9.50 -8.57 -4.56
C ARG A 65 -10.82 -7.80 -4.33
N ASN A 66 -11.66 -8.20 -3.36
CA ASN A 66 -13.06 -7.79 -3.33
C ASN A 66 -13.66 -7.28 -2.01
N GLY A 67 -12.99 -7.34 -0.86
CA GLY A 67 -13.58 -6.82 0.40
C GLY A 67 -14.88 -7.50 0.87
#